data_AF-A0A0R0KXU8-F1
#
_entry.id   AF-A0A0R0KXU8-F1
#
_cell.length_a   1.000
_cell.length_b   1.000
_cell.length_c   1.000
_cell.angle_alpha   90.00
_cell.angle_beta   90.00
_cell.angle_gamma   90.00
#
_symmetry.space_group_name_H-M   'P 1'
#
loop_
_entity.id
_entity.type
_entity.pdbx_description
1 polymer ?
#
loop_
_entity_poly.entity_id
_entity_poly.type
_entity_poly.pdbx_seq_one_letter_code
_entity_poly.pdbx_strand_id
1 'polypeptide(L)'
;MKISTSGAYSSSSNPETPVEANTPSPIIRPMGQKATKRKSKGKGVGTSTKPVDLSGVEEAMRERNVVNAKLEALRVKELENEYNDILVKDTFIMSETQLKDHEVFCKIIRSKLGI
;
A
#
# COMPACT_ATOMS: atom_id res chain seq x y z
N MET A 1 42.41 -7.06 16.50
CA MET A 1 42.00 -8.31 15.81
C MET A 1 40.63 -8.05 15.20
N LYS A 2 40.55 -7.79 13.89
CA LYS A 2 39.28 -7.54 13.18
C LYS A 2 38.91 -8.84 12.46
N ILE A 3 37.95 -9.58 12.99
CA ILE A 3 37.35 -10.71 12.28
C ILE A 3 36.13 -10.19 11.51
N SER A 4 36.21 -10.17 10.19
CA SER A 4 35.09 -9.82 9.30
C SER A 4 34.51 -11.12 8.77
N THR A 5 33.44 -11.60 9.38
CA THR A 5 32.71 -12.79 8.94
C THR A 5 31.85 -12.43 7.73
N SER A 6 32.37 -12.59 6.52
CA SER A 6 31.57 -12.56 5.30
C SER A 6 30.76 -13.86 5.22
N GLY A 7 29.44 -13.77 5.44
CA GLY A 7 28.52 -14.89 5.29
C GLY A 7 28.48 -15.39 3.86
N ALA A 8 28.60 -16.71 3.70
CA ALA A 8 28.54 -17.41 2.43
C ALA A 8 27.11 -17.35 1.85
N TYR A 9 27.00 -16.99 0.57
CA TYR A 9 25.77 -17.16 -0.20
C TYR A 9 25.70 -18.59 -0.73
N SER A 10 24.72 -19.37 -0.30
CA SER A 10 24.40 -20.65 -0.93
C SER A 10 23.46 -20.40 -2.11
N SER A 11 23.98 -20.49 -3.33
CA SER A 11 23.15 -20.53 -4.54
C SER A 11 22.57 -21.94 -4.71
N SER A 12 21.26 -22.09 -4.51
CA SER A 12 20.54 -23.33 -4.82
C SER A 12 20.24 -23.41 -6.33
N SER A 13 20.71 -24.47 -6.97
CA SER A 13 20.33 -24.84 -8.35
C SER A 13 19.02 -25.62 -8.31
N ASN A 14 18.02 -25.21 -9.10
CA ASN A 14 16.82 -26.00 -9.31
C ASN A 14 17.13 -27.15 -10.28
N PRO A 15 16.82 -28.42 -9.94
CA PRO A 15 17.04 -29.54 -10.86
C PRO A 15 16.12 -29.41 -12.08
N GLU A 16 16.69 -29.71 -13.24
CA GLU A 16 16.01 -29.74 -14.54
C GLU A 16 15.00 -30.89 -14.56
N THR A 17 13.71 -30.58 -14.73
CA THR A 17 12.65 -31.57 -14.85
C THR A 17 12.83 -32.42 -16.11
N PRO A 18 12.82 -33.76 -16.01
CA PRO A 18 12.94 -34.64 -17.18
C PRO A 18 11.70 -34.49 -18.06
N VAL A 19 11.89 -33.96 -19.26
CA VAL A 19 10.87 -33.94 -20.31
C VAL A 19 10.85 -35.34 -20.93
N GLU A 20 10.03 -36.23 -20.39
CA GLU A 20 9.77 -37.50 -21.05
C GLU A 20 9.00 -37.25 -22.35
N ALA A 21 9.64 -37.66 -23.45
CA ALA A 21 9.17 -37.60 -24.82
C ALA A 21 7.94 -38.50 -25.00
N ASN A 22 6.78 -38.02 -24.54
CA ASN A 22 5.52 -38.70 -24.76
C ASN A 22 5.14 -38.54 -26.24
N THR A 23 5.07 -39.68 -26.90
CA THR A 23 4.82 -39.87 -28.33
C THR A 23 3.58 -39.10 -28.81
N PRO A 24 3.62 -38.48 -30.01
CA PRO A 24 2.51 -37.71 -30.53
C PRO A 24 1.40 -38.66 -30.97
N SER A 25 0.50 -39.00 -30.07
CA SER A 25 -0.78 -39.60 -30.46
C SER A 25 -1.55 -38.57 -31.29
N PRO A 26 -1.95 -38.89 -32.53
CA PRO A 26 -2.69 -37.96 -33.37
C PRO A 26 -4.05 -37.69 -32.74
N ILE A 27 -4.20 -36.50 -32.16
CA ILE A 27 -5.46 -35.99 -31.63
C ILE A 27 -6.42 -35.86 -32.81
N ILE A 28 -7.29 -36.87 -32.98
CA ILE A 28 -8.37 -36.86 -33.96
C ILE A 28 -9.32 -35.71 -33.58
N ARG A 29 -9.32 -34.64 -34.39
CA ARG A 29 -10.17 -33.48 -34.16
C ARG A 29 -11.61 -33.82 -34.55
N PRO A 30 -12.61 -33.61 -33.68
CA PRO A 30 -13.99 -33.82 -34.04
C PRO A 30 -14.39 -32.84 -35.16
N MET A 31 -15.19 -33.34 -36.10
CA MET A 31 -15.64 -32.60 -37.27
C MET A 31 -16.37 -31.32 -36.83
N GLY A 32 -15.85 -30.16 -37.23
CA GLY A 32 -16.36 -28.86 -36.83
C GLY A 32 -17.79 -28.65 -37.32
N GLN A 33 -18.75 -28.59 -36.39
CA GLN A 33 -20.11 -28.17 -36.70
C GLN A 33 -20.08 -26.74 -37.25
N LYS A 34 -20.57 -26.56 -38.48
CA LYS A 34 -20.70 -25.24 -39.10
C LYS A 34 -21.63 -24.38 -38.26
N ALA A 35 -21.08 -23.29 -37.71
CA ALA A 35 -21.83 -22.27 -36.99
C ALA A 35 -22.93 -21.70 -37.90
N THR A 36 -24.18 -22.09 -37.65
CA THR A 36 -25.32 -21.41 -38.26
C THR A 36 -25.46 -20.06 -37.56
N LYS A 37 -25.09 -19.00 -38.28
CA LYS A 37 -25.12 -17.59 -37.86
C LYS A 37 -26.57 -17.11 -37.71
N ARG A 38 -27.36 -17.70 -36.81
CA ARG A 38 -28.72 -17.20 -36.54
C ARG A 38 -28.60 -15.89 -35.77
N LYS A 39 -29.00 -14.81 -36.44
CA LYS A 39 -29.39 -13.52 -35.85
C LYS A 39 -30.62 -13.76 -34.95
N SER A 40 -30.45 -14.31 -33.75
CA SER A 40 -31.47 -14.14 -32.73
C SER A 40 -31.40 -12.68 -32.30
N LYS A 41 -32.38 -11.91 -32.75
CA LYS A 41 -32.75 -10.62 -32.17
C LYS A 41 -32.91 -10.89 -30.67
N GLY A 42 -31.89 -10.52 -29.89
CA GLY A 42 -31.85 -10.71 -28.46
C GLY A 42 -33.08 -10.04 -27.89
N LYS A 43 -34.12 -10.85 -27.65
CA LYS A 43 -35.21 -10.51 -26.76
C LYS A 43 -34.47 -10.29 -25.46
N GLY A 44 -34.40 -9.03 -25.02
CA GLY A 44 -33.74 -8.65 -23.78
C GLY A 44 -34.39 -9.47 -22.69
N VAL A 45 -33.81 -10.64 -22.40
CA VAL A 45 -33.99 -11.31 -21.12
C VAL A 45 -33.42 -10.28 -20.19
N GLY A 46 -34.33 -9.55 -19.55
CA GLY A 46 -33.99 -8.76 -18.39
C GLY A 46 -33.33 -9.74 -17.45
N THR A 47 -32.00 -9.77 -17.47
CA THR A 47 -31.24 -10.38 -16.41
C THR A 47 -31.66 -9.56 -15.21
N SER A 48 -32.60 -10.10 -14.45
CA SER A 48 -32.94 -9.62 -13.13
C SER A 48 -31.70 -9.82 -12.29
N THR A 49 -30.74 -8.90 -12.44
CA THR A 49 -29.54 -8.84 -11.64
C THR A 49 -30.03 -8.78 -10.21
N LYS A 50 -29.73 -9.81 -9.43
CA LYS A 50 -30.04 -9.81 -8.01
C LYS A 50 -29.43 -8.54 -7.41
N PRO A 51 -30.15 -7.79 -6.56
CA PRO A 51 -29.56 -6.64 -5.90
C PRO A 51 -28.28 -7.11 -5.20
N VAL A 52 -27.15 -6.50 -5.55
CA VAL A 52 -25.88 -6.75 -4.87
C VAL A 52 -25.99 -6.09 -3.51
N ASP A 53 -25.84 -6.88 -2.45
CA ASP A 53 -25.75 -6.34 -1.09
C ASP A 53 -24.39 -5.64 -0.93
N LEU A 54 -24.45 -4.31 -0.76
CA LEU A 54 -23.27 -3.46 -0.60
C LEU A 54 -23.01 -3.12 0.88
N SER A 55 -23.79 -3.65 1.82
CA SER A 55 -23.68 -3.34 3.26
C SER A 55 -22.26 -3.57 3.79
N GLY A 56 -21.63 -4.69 3.42
CA GLY A 56 -20.25 -4.99 3.82
C GLY A 56 -19.21 -4.02 3.24
N VAL A 57 -19.44 -3.48 2.03
CA VAL A 57 -18.56 -2.45 1.45
C VAL A 57 -18.72 -1.13 2.21
N GLU A 58 -19.96 -0.76 2.54
CA GLU A 58 -20.25 0.45 3.29
C GLU A 58 -19.65 0.39 4.71
N GLU A 59 -19.77 -0.75 5.39
CA GLU A 59 -19.16 -0.98 6.70
C GLU A 59 -17.64 -0.87 6.65
N ALA A 60 -16.99 -1.54 5.69
CA ALA A 60 -15.54 -1.45 5.50
C ALA A 60 -15.08 -0.01 5.20
N MET A 61 -15.86 0.78 4.45
CA MET A 61 -15.57 2.19 4.20
C MET A 61 -15.67 3.02 5.49
N ARG A 62 -16.69 2.80 6.31
CA ARG A 62 -16.85 3.48 7.61
C ARG A 62 -15.67 3.17 8.53
N GLU A 63 -15.31 1.90 8.68
CA GLU A 63 -14.17 1.49 9.50
C GLU A 63 -12.86 2.11 9.01
N ARG A 64 -12.60 2.08 7.70
CA ARG A 64 -11.43 2.71 7.11
C ARG A 64 -11.37 4.21 7.41
N ASN A 65 -12.49 4.92 7.30
CA ASN A 65 -12.55 6.35 7.60
C ASN A 65 -12.27 6.63 9.08
N VAL A 66 -12.78 5.81 9.99
CA VAL A 66 -12.51 5.91 11.43
C VAL A 66 -11.03 5.70 11.73
N VAL A 67 -10.42 4.66 11.14
CA VAL A 67 -8.98 4.39 11.30
C VAL A 67 -8.14 5.52 10.72
N ASN A 68 -8.49 6.03 9.54
CA ASN A 68 -7.77 7.13 8.91
C ASN A 68 -7.86 8.42 9.75
N ALA A 69 -9.04 8.78 10.27
CA ALA A 69 -9.22 9.93 11.13
C ALA A 69 -8.39 9.82 12.43
N LYS A 70 -8.34 8.63 13.05
CA LYS A 70 -7.49 8.38 14.22
C LYS A 70 -6.00 8.52 13.89
N LEU A 71 -5.57 8.00 12.75
CA LEU A 71 -4.19 8.11 12.29
C LEU A 71 -3.78 9.56 12.03
N GLU A 72 -4.65 10.34 11.38
CA GLU A 72 -4.42 11.77 11.15
C GLU A 72 -4.35 12.56 12.45
N ALA A 73 -5.26 12.30 13.39
CA ALA A 73 -5.25 12.93 14.71
C ALA A 73 -3.96 12.63 15.49
N LEU A 74 -3.45 11.39 15.42
CA LEU A 74 -2.17 11.02 16.05
C LEU A 74 -0.99 11.78 15.43
N ARG A 75 -0.93 11.87 14.09
CA ARG A 75 0.14 12.61 13.39
C ARG A 75 0.13 14.10 13.73
N VAL A 76 -1.05 14.71 13.80
CA VAL A 76 -1.17 16.13 14.19
C VAL A 76 -0.69 16.32 15.63
N LYS A 77 -1.09 15.43 16.54
CA LYS A 77 -0.68 15.48 17.94
C LYS A 77 0.83 15.28 18.13
N GLU A 78 1.44 14.36 17.39
CA GLU A 78 2.89 14.17 17.39
C GLU A 78 3.63 15.44 16.93
N LEU A 79 3.18 16.05 15.82
CA LEU A 79 3.76 17.28 15.31
C LEU A 79 3.61 18.46 16.29
N GLU A 80 2.46 18.58 16.95
CA GLU A 80 2.22 19.59 17.98
C GLU A 80 3.16 19.40 19.18
N ASN A 81 3.38 18.16 19.61
CA ASN A 81 4.33 17.86 20.68
C ASN A 81 5.76 18.23 20.30
N GLU A 82 6.19 17.97 19.06
CA GLU A 82 7.53 18.36 18.56
C GLU A 82 7.70 19.88 18.56
N TYR A 83 6.68 20.63 18.10
CA TYR A 83 6.70 22.09 18.14
C TYR A 83 6.79 22.62 19.57
N ASN A 84 6.02 22.03 20.48
CA ASN A 84 6.06 22.42 21.88
C ASN A 84 7.43 22.12 22.51
N ASP A 85 8.03 20.96 22.24
CA ASP A 85 9.38 20.61 22.73
C ASP A 85 10.43 21.63 22.28
N ILE A 86 10.37 22.11 21.03
CA ILE A 86 11.27 23.16 20.55
C ILE A 86 11.01 24.47 21.28
N LEU A 87 9.74 24.90 21.41
CA LEU A 87 9.39 26.17 22.04
C LEU A 87 9.79 26.25 23.51
N VAL A 88 9.68 25.14 24.25
CA VAL A 88 9.96 25.08 25.71
C VAL A 88 11.35 24.57 26.03
N LYS A 89 12.18 24.27 25.01
CA LYS A 89 13.53 23.74 25.21
C LYS A 89 14.36 24.73 26.02
N ASP A 90 15.05 24.23 27.04
CA ASP A 90 16.02 25.03 27.78
C ASP A 90 17.17 25.45 26.87
N THR A 91 17.43 26.75 26.87
CA THR A 91 18.44 27.39 26.01
C THR A 91 19.75 27.64 26.76
N PHE A 92 19.80 27.39 28.07
CA PHE A 92 20.96 27.70 28.90
C PHE A 92 22.27 27.05 28.42
N ILE A 93 22.20 25.83 27.91
CA ILE A 93 23.36 25.07 27.42
C ILE A 93 23.64 25.23 25.92
N MET A 94 22.87 26.05 25.20
CA MET A 94 23.00 26.23 23.75
C MET A 94 24.16 27.16 23.41
N SER A 95 24.90 26.83 22.35
CA SER A 95 25.88 27.74 21.75
C SER A 95 25.19 28.95 21.10
N GLU A 96 25.94 30.02 20.81
CA GLU A 96 25.40 31.20 20.12
C GLU A 96 24.74 30.85 18.78
N THR A 97 25.31 29.90 18.03
CA THR A 97 24.72 29.41 16.78
C THR A 97 23.41 28.69 17.01
N GLN A 98 23.35 27.79 18.00
CA GLN A 98 22.14 27.07 18.35
C GLN A 98 21.03 28.00 18.87
N LEU A 99 21.38 29.04 19.61
CA LEU A 99 20.43 30.07 20.06
C LEU A 99 19.80 30.81 18.89
N LYS A 100 20.60 31.19 17.89
CA LYS A 100 20.07 31.85 16.68
C LYS A 100 19.12 30.92 15.91
N ASP A 101 19.50 29.66 15.74
CA ASP A 101 18.65 28.67 15.07
C ASP A 101 17.36 28.42 15.86
N HIS A 102 17.45 28.27 17.18
CA HIS A 102 16.31 28.11 18.08
C HIS A 102 15.35 29.30 17.98
N GLU A 103 15.87 30.53 18.01
CA GLU A 103 15.06 31.74 17.85
C GLU A 103 14.32 31.77 16.50
N VAL A 104 15.00 31.39 15.42
CA VAL A 104 14.40 31.29 14.08
C VAL A 104 13.31 30.23 14.06
N PHE A 105 13.56 29.04 14.60
CA PHE A 105 12.55 27.99 14.69
C PHE A 105 11.35 28.41 15.54
N CYS A 106 11.57 29.04 16.69
CA CYS A 106 10.48 29.57 17.52
C CYS A 106 9.62 30.58 16.76
N LYS A 107 10.23 31.51 16.00
CA LYS A 107 9.48 32.48 15.17
C LYS A 107 8.63 31.79 14.10
N ILE A 108 9.18 30.78 13.43
CA ILE A 108 8.46 29.99 12.42
C ILE A 108 7.29 29.24 13.05
N ILE A 109 7.52 28.56 14.17
CA ILE A 109 6.49 27.78 14.88
C ILE A 109 5.38 28.69 15.38
N ARG A 110 5.71 29.82 16.02
CA ARG A 110 4.71 30.80 16.49
C ARG A 110 3.84 31.32 15.34
N SER A 111 4.47 31.68 14.22
CA SER A 111 3.76 32.11 13.01
C SER A 111 2.84 31.03 12.45
N LYS A 112 3.26 29.75 12.48
CA LYS A 112 2.46 28.63 12.01
C LYS A 112 1.27 28.31 12.92
N LEU A 113 1.43 28.50 14.23
CA LEU A 113 0.38 28.23 15.24
C LEU A 113 -0.54 29.45 15.48
N GLY A 114 -0.17 30.64 15.00
CA GLY A 114 -0.95 31.86 15.21
C GLY A 114 -0.88 32.41 16.64
N ILE A 115 0.25 32.18 17.33
CA ILE A 115 0.54 32.66 18.69
C ILE A 115 1.60 33.76 18.71
#